data_AF-A0A3N8FSB4-F1
#
_entry.id   AF-A0A3N8FSB4-F1
#
_cell.length_a   1.000
_cell.length_b   1.000
_cell.length_c   1.000
_cell.angle_alpha   90.00
_cell.angle_beta   90.00
_cell.angle_gamma   90.00
#
_symmetry.space_group_name_H-M   'P 1'
#
loop_
_entity.id
_entity.type
_entity.pdbx_description
1 polymer ?
#
loop_
_entity_poly.entity_id
_entity_poly.type
_entity_poly.pdbx_seq_one_letter_code
_entity_poly.pdbx_strand_id
1 'polypeptide(L)'
;MKQTIITILIGASVGLVAFVGALNNSRHIKQRRAAARKPAPTASPSMDFQYYPDEPKGYAGYTDHIAMLQTITDDLVGRDADWQFRTIGFAKGFLGAVLRRTDGSNDTLGIFRMTDVTESDAAAVGWIALMQTEGTDNGLPSTSNLNSIVCGIASELASTGPFRSKFWSETRGDREEHPEEGGMTSERLPELTNVLKDAERRGELLVAGAQFSRASPW
;
A
#
# COMPACT_ATOMS: atom_id res chain seq x y z
N MET A 1 40.30 77.10 22.15
CA MET A 1 38.95 76.56 21.82
C MET A 1 38.93 76.00 20.39
N LYS A 2 39.58 74.85 20.17
CA LYS A 2 39.63 74.14 18.87
C LYS A 2 39.83 72.65 19.14
N GLN A 3 38.83 71.96 19.71
CA GLN A 3 38.93 70.50 19.88
C GLN A 3 37.61 69.75 20.12
N THR A 4 36.45 70.42 20.15
CA THR A 4 35.18 69.79 20.55
C THR A 4 34.17 69.57 19.43
N ILE A 5 34.50 69.86 18.17
CA ILE A 5 33.54 69.77 17.03
C ILE A 5 33.85 68.60 16.07
N ILE A 6 35.02 67.97 16.15
CA ILE A 6 35.42 66.93 15.18
C ILE A 6 34.88 65.53 15.55
N THR A 7 34.52 65.29 16.80
CA THR A 7 34.14 63.94 17.25
C THR A 7 32.68 63.54 16.91
N ILE A 8 31.81 64.50 16.58
CA ILE A 8 30.38 64.22 16.32
C ILE A 8 30.12 63.88 14.84
N LEU A 9 30.98 64.31 13.91
CA LEU A 9 30.77 64.08 12.47
C LEU A 9 31.27 62.71 11.96
N ILE A 10 32.06 61.97 12.74
CA ILE A 10 32.54 60.63 12.35
C ILE A 10 31.57 59.53 12.84
N GLY A 11 30.78 59.78 13.88
CA GLY A 11 29.82 58.81 14.43
C GLY A 11 28.58 58.57 13.56
N ALA A 12 28.14 59.55 12.76
CA ALA A 12 26.94 59.43 11.92
C ALA A 12 27.20 58.64 10.61
N SER A 13 28.44 58.64 10.11
CA SER A 13 28.80 58.05 8.82
C SER A 13 29.02 56.53 8.91
N VAL A 14 29.51 56.02 10.04
CA VAL A 14 29.72 54.58 10.26
C VAL A 14 28.40 53.84 10.48
N GLY A 15 27.43 54.50 11.15
CA GLY A 15 26.08 53.95 11.37
C GLY A 15 25.28 53.76 10.07
N LEU A 16 25.41 54.68 9.11
CA LEU A 16 24.69 54.61 7.84
C LEU A 16 25.22 53.47 6.94
N VAL A 17 26.54 53.28 6.89
CA VAL A 17 27.17 52.20 6.09
C VAL A 17 26.84 50.82 6.69
N ALA A 18 26.83 50.70 8.02
CA ALA A 18 26.43 49.46 8.70
C ALA A 18 24.94 49.13 8.48
N PHE A 19 24.06 50.14 8.48
CA PHE A 19 22.62 49.95 8.26
C PHE A 19 22.29 49.61 6.80
N VAL A 20 22.95 50.24 5.82
CA VAL A 20 22.81 49.91 4.39
C VAL A 20 23.40 48.52 4.10
N GLY A 21 24.53 48.16 4.71
CA GLY A 21 25.11 46.81 4.64
C GLY A 21 24.17 45.74 5.20
N ALA A 22 23.55 46.00 6.36
CA ALA A 22 22.58 45.09 6.98
C ALA A 22 21.29 44.94 6.14
N LEU A 23 20.80 46.03 5.52
CA LEU A 23 19.63 45.99 4.64
C LEU A 23 19.90 45.24 3.33
N ASN A 24 21.09 45.41 2.74
CA ASN A 24 21.46 44.72 1.50
C ASN A 24 21.71 43.23 1.73
N ASN A 25 22.34 42.88 2.86
CA ASN A 25 22.53 41.48 3.26
C ASN A 25 21.19 40.81 3.63
N SER A 26 20.26 41.54 4.26
CA SER A 26 18.91 41.05 4.55
C SER A 26 18.07 40.81 3.27
N ARG A 27 18.22 41.67 2.25
CA ARG A 27 17.61 41.44 0.92
C ARG A 27 18.23 40.24 0.21
N HIS A 28 19.55 40.07 0.26
CA HIS A 28 20.22 38.89 -0.31
C HIS A 28 19.88 37.59 0.43
N ILE A 29 19.73 37.63 1.76
CA ILE A 29 19.30 36.47 2.57
C ILE A 29 17.82 36.17 2.33
N LYS A 30 16.95 37.18 2.18
CA LYS A 30 15.54 36.98 1.82
C LYS A 30 15.39 36.45 0.38
N GLN A 31 16.19 36.94 -0.58
CA GLN A 31 16.22 36.40 -1.94
C GLN A 31 16.80 34.98 -2.00
N ARG A 32 17.84 34.66 -1.22
CA ARG A 32 18.34 33.28 -1.07
C ARG A 32 17.32 32.36 -0.39
N ARG A 33 16.57 32.84 0.61
CA ARG A 33 15.46 32.07 1.23
C ARG A 33 14.24 31.92 0.32
N ALA A 34 13.98 32.88 -0.58
CA ALA A 34 12.92 32.79 -1.58
C ALA A 34 13.33 31.91 -2.78
N ALA A 35 14.61 31.94 -3.19
CA ALA A 35 15.14 31.07 -4.25
C ALA A 35 15.41 29.63 -3.77
N ALA A 36 15.68 29.42 -2.48
CA ALA A 36 15.83 28.11 -1.85
C ALA A 36 14.50 27.46 -1.43
N ARG A 37 13.36 28.08 -1.77
CA ARG A 37 12.02 27.51 -1.65
C ARG A 37 11.30 27.55 -2.99
N LYS A 38 11.94 27.01 -4.03
CA LYS A 38 11.11 26.20 -4.94
C LYS A 38 10.66 25.01 -4.09
N PRO A 39 9.35 24.77 -3.90
CA PRO A 39 8.94 23.49 -3.35
C PRO A 39 9.63 22.44 -4.21
N ALA A 40 10.38 21.54 -3.57
CA ALA A 40 10.72 20.29 -4.24
C ALA A 40 9.40 19.76 -4.81
N PRO A 41 9.36 19.27 -6.07
CA PRO A 41 8.15 18.61 -6.55
C PRO A 41 7.75 17.63 -5.46
N THR A 42 6.58 17.85 -4.87
CA THR A 42 6.04 16.96 -3.84
C THR A 42 6.12 15.59 -4.46
N ALA A 43 7.03 14.74 -3.97
CA ALA A 43 7.20 13.42 -4.55
C ALA A 43 5.81 12.78 -4.49
N SER A 44 5.27 12.43 -5.66
CA SER A 44 4.01 11.72 -5.74
C SER A 44 4.08 10.54 -4.76
N PRO A 45 3.05 10.29 -3.95
CA PRO A 45 3.06 9.19 -3.00
C PRO A 45 3.38 7.91 -3.77
N SER A 46 4.54 7.32 -3.46
CA SER A 46 5.03 6.11 -4.09
C SER A 46 4.98 4.97 -3.09
N MET A 47 4.59 3.79 -3.55
CA MET A 47 4.54 2.58 -2.75
C MET A 47 5.27 1.46 -3.49
N ASP A 48 5.99 0.64 -2.73
CA ASP A 48 6.68 -0.53 -3.26
C ASP A 48 5.91 -1.79 -2.82
N PHE A 49 5.76 -2.74 -3.74
CA PHE A 49 5.25 -4.09 -3.48
C PHE A 49 6.31 -5.11 -3.87
N GLN A 50 6.62 -6.04 -2.96
CA GLN A 50 7.61 -7.07 -3.16
C GLN A 50 6.95 -8.34 -3.75
N TYR A 51 7.41 -8.71 -4.94
CA TYR A 51 7.08 -9.98 -5.59
C TYR A 51 8.03 -11.07 -5.10
N TYR A 52 7.45 -12.19 -4.63
CA TYR A 52 8.21 -13.36 -4.22
C TYR A 52 8.00 -14.48 -5.24
N PRO A 53 9.09 -14.95 -5.89
CA PRO A 53 9.05 -16.07 -6.81
C PRO A 53 8.83 -17.39 -6.07
N ASP A 54 8.68 -18.48 -6.83
CA ASP A 54 8.52 -19.87 -6.38
C ASP A 54 7.09 -20.35 -6.08
N GLU A 55 6.90 -21.63 -6.38
CA GLU A 55 5.72 -22.42 -5.99
C GLU A 55 5.74 -22.71 -4.47
N PRO A 56 4.57 -22.78 -3.82
CA PRO A 56 4.47 -23.00 -2.38
C PRO A 56 5.13 -24.32 -1.97
N LYS A 57 6.04 -24.27 -0.99
CA LYS A 57 6.68 -25.46 -0.39
C LYS A 57 6.50 -25.42 1.12
N GLY A 58 5.43 -26.06 1.60
CA GLY A 58 5.20 -26.30 3.03
C GLY A 58 5.68 -27.68 3.48
N TYR A 59 5.76 -27.90 4.79
CA TYR A 59 6.00 -29.23 5.39
C TYR A 59 4.71 -30.06 5.43
N ALA A 60 4.84 -31.39 5.52
CA ALA A 60 3.71 -32.31 5.59
C ALA A 60 2.86 -32.04 6.86
N GLY A 61 1.59 -31.67 6.66
CA GLY A 61 0.60 -31.44 7.73
C GLY A 61 0.07 -30.00 7.80
N TYR A 62 0.85 -29.00 7.37
CA TYR A 62 0.46 -27.61 7.22
C TYR A 62 1.12 -27.06 5.97
N THR A 63 0.40 -27.11 4.85
CA THR A 63 0.87 -26.40 3.66
C THR A 63 0.67 -24.91 3.87
N ASP A 64 1.61 -24.09 3.40
CA ASP A 64 1.51 -22.62 3.44
C ASP A 64 0.17 -22.11 2.88
N HIS A 65 -0.41 -22.88 1.96
CA HIS A 65 -1.74 -22.64 1.43
C HIS A 65 -2.84 -22.68 2.51
N ILE A 66 -2.88 -23.70 3.36
CA ILE A 66 -3.91 -23.84 4.40
C ILE A 66 -3.74 -22.76 5.47
N ALA A 67 -2.51 -22.50 5.92
CA ALA A 67 -2.23 -21.45 6.90
C ALA A 67 -2.64 -20.08 6.36
N MET A 68 -2.35 -19.79 5.10
CA MET A 68 -2.66 -18.49 4.50
C MET A 68 -4.16 -18.34 4.28
N LEU A 69 -4.82 -19.41 3.84
CA LEU A 69 -6.28 -19.43 3.73
C LEU A 69 -6.93 -19.15 5.09
N GLN A 70 -6.45 -19.79 6.16
CA GLN A 70 -6.94 -19.54 7.51
C GLN A 70 -6.74 -18.08 7.93
N THR A 71 -5.51 -17.56 7.83
CA THR A 71 -5.18 -16.19 8.23
C THR A 71 -6.03 -15.16 7.50
N ILE A 72 -6.20 -15.32 6.18
CA ILE A 72 -7.00 -14.40 5.36
C ILE A 72 -8.48 -14.51 5.74
N THR A 73 -9.03 -15.72 5.86
CA THR A 73 -10.43 -15.93 6.23
C THR A 73 -10.73 -15.31 7.59
N ASP A 74 -9.86 -15.55 8.58
CA ASP A 74 -10.04 -15.04 9.94
C ASP A 74 -9.92 -13.51 10.01
N ASP A 75 -9.07 -12.86 9.20
CA ASP A 75 -9.05 -11.40 9.08
C ASP A 75 -10.32 -10.87 8.40
N LEU A 76 -10.78 -11.52 7.32
CA LEU A 76 -11.97 -11.09 6.56
C LEU A 76 -13.23 -11.06 7.43
N VAL A 77 -13.40 -12.03 8.33
CA VAL A 77 -14.54 -12.10 9.26
C VAL A 77 -14.63 -10.86 10.15
N GLY A 78 -13.49 -10.21 10.45
CA GLY A 78 -13.46 -8.96 11.21
C GLY A 78 -13.82 -7.70 10.41
N ARG A 79 -14.19 -7.84 9.12
CA ARG A 79 -14.38 -6.73 8.17
C ARG A 79 -15.80 -6.70 7.65
N ASP A 80 -16.29 -5.50 7.32
CA ASP A 80 -17.58 -5.33 6.66
C ASP A 80 -17.57 -5.81 5.20
N ALA A 81 -18.77 -6.07 4.66
CA ALA A 81 -18.93 -6.66 3.33
C ALA A 81 -18.35 -5.77 2.20
N ASP A 82 -18.57 -4.46 2.26
CA ASP A 82 -18.02 -3.53 1.27
C ASP A 82 -16.48 -3.57 1.26
N TRP A 83 -15.87 -3.64 2.45
CA TRP A 83 -14.43 -3.82 2.59
C TRP A 83 -13.96 -5.15 2.02
N GLN A 84 -14.61 -6.27 2.38
CA GLN A 84 -14.23 -7.61 1.90
C GLN A 84 -14.25 -7.67 0.37
N PHE A 85 -15.35 -7.26 -0.27
CA PHE A 85 -15.49 -7.31 -1.74
C PHE A 85 -14.51 -6.36 -2.44
N ARG A 86 -14.34 -5.14 -1.92
CA ARG A 86 -13.41 -4.16 -2.51
C ARG A 86 -11.96 -4.62 -2.38
N THR A 87 -11.53 -5.06 -1.20
CA THR A 87 -10.13 -5.45 -0.96
C THR A 87 -9.78 -6.75 -1.68
N ILE A 88 -10.65 -7.77 -1.63
CA ILE A 88 -10.43 -9.04 -2.34
C ILE A 88 -10.46 -8.85 -3.85
N GLY A 89 -11.42 -8.07 -4.37
CA GLY A 89 -11.45 -7.72 -5.79
C GLY A 89 -10.15 -7.04 -6.22
N PHE A 90 -9.73 -6.00 -5.50
CA PHE A 90 -8.46 -5.32 -5.75
C PHE A 90 -7.27 -6.27 -5.71
N ALA A 91 -7.16 -7.09 -4.67
CA ALA A 91 -6.07 -8.05 -4.50
C ALA A 91 -6.01 -9.06 -5.65
N LYS A 92 -7.17 -9.59 -6.09
CA LYS A 92 -7.26 -10.52 -7.22
C LYS A 92 -6.67 -9.90 -8.49
N GLY A 93 -7.12 -8.69 -8.84
CA GLY A 93 -6.62 -8.01 -10.04
C GLY A 93 -5.15 -7.64 -9.92
N PHE A 94 -4.75 -7.12 -8.76
CA PHE A 94 -3.37 -6.74 -8.48
C PHE A 94 -2.41 -7.93 -8.61
N LEU A 95 -2.66 -9.01 -7.88
CA LEU A 95 -1.80 -10.21 -7.87
C LEU A 95 -1.78 -10.90 -9.22
N GLY A 96 -2.94 -11.00 -9.89
CA GLY A 96 -3.03 -11.52 -11.25
C GLY A 96 -2.18 -10.71 -12.24
N ALA A 97 -2.20 -9.38 -12.14
CA ALA A 97 -1.36 -8.53 -12.98
C ALA A 97 0.13 -8.62 -12.63
N VAL A 98 0.49 -8.75 -11.35
CA VAL A 98 1.87 -8.98 -10.90
C VAL A 98 2.41 -10.25 -11.55
N LEU A 99 1.70 -11.37 -11.40
CA LEU A 99 2.13 -12.67 -11.93
C LEU A 99 2.23 -12.68 -13.46
N ARG A 100 1.29 -12.03 -14.16
CA ARG A 100 1.39 -11.86 -15.63
C ARG A 100 2.61 -11.06 -16.05
N ARG A 101 3.00 -10.03 -15.29
CA ARG A 101 4.16 -9.18 -15.61
C ARG A 101 5.50 -9.83 -15.24
N THR A 102 5.50 -10.81 -14.34
CA THR A 102 6.70 -11.59 -13.99
C THR A 102 6.85 -12.87 -14.80
N ASP A 103 5.92 -13.14 -15.73
CA ASP A 103 5.93 -14.22 -16.71
C ASP A 103 5.98 -15.64 -16.11
N GLY A 104 5.55 -15.79 -14.84
CA GLY A 104 5.48 -17.08 -14.11
C GLY A 104 6.80 -17.86 -13.93
N SER A 105 7.90 -17.37 -14.52
CA SER A 105 9.16 -18.09 -14.73
C SER A 105 10.38 -17.37 -14.12
N ASN A 106 10.21 -16.17 -13.56
CA ASN A 106 11.33 -15.47 -12.95
C ASN A 106 11.51 -15.94 -11.51
N ASP A 107 12.52 -16.77 -11.27
CA ASP A 107 13.02 -17.22 -9.94
C ASP A 107 13.64 -16.08 -9.12
N THR A 108 13.48 -14.83 -9.56
CA THR A 108 14.13 -13.67 -8.97
C THR A 108 13.10 -12.78 -8.31
N LEU A 109 13.39 -12.46 -7.05
CA LEU A 109 12.66 -11.46 -6.29
C LEU A 109 12.58 -10.14 -7.05
N GLY A 110 11.43 -9.47 -6.96
CA GLY A 110 11.17 -8.26 -7.70
C GLY A 110 10.44 -7.22 -6.87
N ILE A 111 10.54 -5.97 -7.28
CA ILE A 111 9.86 -4.84 -6.66
C ILE A 111 9.02 -4.14 -7.72
N PHE A 112 7.72 -4.03 -7.45
CA PHE A 112 6.80 -3.18 -8.18
C PHE A 112 6.68 -1.85 -7.45
N ARG A 113 7.17 -0.78 -8.06
CA ARG A 113 7.03 0.59 -7.57
C ARG A 113 5.87 1.28 -8.26
N MET A 114 4.87 1.66 -7.48
CA MET A 114 3.68 2.38 -7.93
C MET A 114 3.81 3.85 -7.54
N THR A 115 3.34 4.75 -8.41
CA THR A 115 3.31 6.19 -8.15
C THR A 115 1.87 6.68 -8.15
N ASP A 116 1.62 7.82 -7.49
CA ASP A 116 0.29 8.44 -7.41
C ASP A 116 -0.77 7.51 -6.80
N VAL A 117 -0.35 6.69 -5.84
CA VAL A 117 -1.20 5.67 -5.18
C VAL A 117 -2.21 6.38 -4.27
N THR A 118 -3.50 6.06 -4.43
CA THR A 118 -4.54 6.59 -3.53
C THR A 118 -4.42 5.95 -2.13
N GLU A 119 -4.95 6.60 -1.09
CA GLU A 119 -4.92 6.04 0.26
C GLU A 119 -5.60 4.66 0.35
N SER A 120 -6.72 4.48 -0.36
CA SER A 120 -7.41 3.19 -0.42
C SER A 120 -6.59 2.11 -1.13
N ASP A 121 -5.84 2.48 -2.17
CA ASP A 121 -4.95 1.53 -2.87
C ASP A 121 -3.76 1.17 -2.00
N ALA A 122 -3.18 2.16 -1.31
CA ALA A 122 -2.08 1.92 -0.40
C ALA A 122 -2.48 0.99 0.75
N ALA A 123 -3.67 1.17 1.32
CA ALA A 123 -4.21 0.28 2.34
C ALA A 123 -4.40 -1.15 1.81
N ALA A 124 -4.94 -1.31 0.60
CA ALA A 124 -5.12 -2.62 -0.01
C ALA A 124 -3.79 -3.30 -0.33
N VAL A 125 -2.83 -2.60 -0.93
CA VAL A 125 -1.47 -3.14 -1.19
C VAL A 125 -0.76 -3.49 0.12
N GLY A 126 -0.94 -2.68 1.17
CA GLY A 126 -0.40 -2.96 2.50
C GLY A 126 -0.98 -4.24 3.09
N TRP A 127 -2.29 -4.45 2.95
CA TRP A 127 -2.94 -5.69 3.34
C TRP A 127 -2.44 -6.89 2.54
N ILE A 128 -2.28 -6.77 1.21
CA ILE A 128 -1.73 -7.84 0.37
C ILE A 128 -0.31 -8.21 0.84
N ALA A 129 0.54 -7.20 1.07
CA ALA A 129 1.91 -7.43 1.55
C ALA A 129 1.92 -8.16 2.90
N LEU A 130 1.06 -7.74 3.83
CA LEU A 130 0.90 -8.38 5.14
C LEU A 130 0.46 -9.85 5.00
N MET A 131 -0.59 -10.13 4.23
CA MET A 131 -1.09 -11.49 4.04
C MET A 131 -0.07 -12.40 3.35
N GLN A 132 0.77 -11.85 2.48
CA GLN A 132 1.84 -12.60 1.82
C GLN A 132 2.94 -13.04 2.80
N THR A 133 3.22 -12.24 3.83
CA THR A 133 4.31 -12.50 4.79
C THR A 133 3.84 -13.18 6.08
N GLU A 134 2.65 -12.85 6.57
CA GLU A 134 2.10 -13.40 7.81
C GLU A 134 1.11 -14.55 7.56
N GLY A 135 0.68 -14.75 6.31
CA GLY A 135 -0.19 -15.87 5.95
C GLY A 135 0.53 -17.22 5.91
N THR A 136 1.85 -17.29 5.89
CA THR A 136 2.59 -18.56 5.77
C THR A 136 3.03 -19.07 7.14
N ASP A 137 2.74 -20.33 7.48
CA ASP A 137 3.24 -20.97 8.70
C ASP A 137 4.58 -21.69 8.42
N ASN A 138 5.69 -21.05 8.81
CA ASN A 138 7.07 -21.52 8.60
C ASN A 138 7.53 -21.66 7.12
N GLY A 139 6.69 -21.34 6.15
CA GLY A 139 7.09 -21.21 4.74
C GLY A 139 7.61 -19.81 4.37
N LEU A 140 8.19 -19.72 3.18
CA LEU A 140 8.58 -18.44 2.59
C LEU A 140 7.35 -17.74 1.99
N PRO A 141 7.32 -16.38 1.96
CA PRO A 141 6.28 -15.64 1.27
C PRO A 141 6.16 -16.08 -0.19
N SER A 142 4.92 -16.21 -0.70
CA SER A 142 4.67 -16.64 -2.08
C SER A 142 3.53 -15.86 -2.71
N THR A 143 3.82 -15.14 -3.79
CA THR A 143 2.83 -14.37 -4.54
C THR A 143 1.84 -15.27 -5.28
N SER A 144 2.30 -16.41 -5.80
CA SER A 144 1.46 -17.38 -6.51
C SER A 144 0.45 -18.05 -5.56
N ASN A 145 0.89 -18.43 -4.35
CA ASN A 145 0.03 -19.01 -3.32
C ASN A 145 -1.05 -18.03 -2.87
N LEU A 146 -0.67 -16.78 -2.55
CA LEU A 146 -1.62 -15.74 -2.17
C LEU A 146 -2.64 -15.47 -3.29
N ASN A 147 -2.19 -15.40 -4.53
CA ASN A 147 -3.09 -15.22 -5.67
C ASN A 147 -4.11 -16.34 -5.80
N SER A 148 -3.69 -17.60 -5.62
CA SER A 148 -4.59 -18.76 -5.68
C SER A 148 -5.70 -18.66 -4.62
N ILE A 149 -5.32 -18.36 -3.38
CA ILE A 149 -6.26 -18.20 -2.27
C ILE A 149 -7.22 -17.05 -2.51
N VAL A 150 -6.70 -15.88 -2.87
CA VAL A 150 -7.52 -14.70 -3.18
C VAL A 150 -8.48 -14.97 -4.32
N CYS A 151 -8.09 -15.74 -5.36
CA CYS A 151 -8.99 -16.14 -6.43
C CYS A 151 -10.11 -17.07 -5.96
N GLY A 152 -9.80 -18.01 -5.06
CA GLY A 152 -10.79 -18.88 -4.42
C GLY A 152 -11.80 -18.05 -3.61
N ILE A 153 -11.31 -17.20 -2.72
CA ILE A 153 -12.13 -16.30 -1.88
C ILE A 153 -12.97 -15.36 -2.74
N ALA A 154 -12.43 -14.78 -3.82
CA ALA A 154 -13.21 -13.92 -4.70
C ALA A 154 -14.37 -14.67 -5.37
N SER A 155 -14.16 -15.94 -5.71
CA SER A 155 -15.20 -16.80 -6.28
C SER A 155 -16.26 -17.13 -5.23
N GLU A 156 -15.83 -17.41 -4.00
CA GLU A 156 -16.71 -17.64 -2.86
C GLU A 156 -17.57 -16.41 -2.56
N LEU A 157 -16.95 -15.24 -2.34
CA LEU A 157 -17.65 -13.97 -2.12
C LEU A 157 -18.74 -13.70 -3.18
N ALA A 158 -18.43 -13.91 -4.46
CA ALA A 158 -19.38 -13.70 -5.54
C ALA A 158 -20.55 -14.70 -5.54
N SER A 159 -20.39 -15.86 -4.90
CA SER A 159 -21.38 -16.95 -4.88
C SER A 159 -22.21 -17.02 -3.60
N THR A 160 -21.58 -16.84 -2.44
CA THR A 160 -22.16 -17.07 -1.11
C THR A 160 -22.25 -15.78 -0.28
N GLY A 161 -21.56 -14.71 -0.70
CA GLY A 161 -21.52 -13.44 0.02
C GLY A 161 -20.32 -13.32 0.97
N PRO A 162 -20.33 -12.32 1.88
CA PRO A 162 -19.21 -12.02 2.75
C PRO A 162 -19.01 -13.11 3.81
N PHE A 163 -17.77 -13.29 4.23
CA PHE A 163 -17.40 -14.16 5.34
C PHE A 163 -17.99 -13.64 6.65
N ARG A 164 -18.56 -14.56 7.43
CA ARG A 164 -19.18 -14.31 8.74
C ARG A 164 -18.62 -15.20 9.86
N SER A 165 -17.92 -16.27 9.49
CA SER A 165 -17.38 -17.27 10.40
C SER A 165 -15.90 -17.48 10.14
N LYS A 166 -15.14 -17.70 11.23
CA LYS A 166 -13.73 -18.05 11.17
C LYS A 166 -13.53 -19.41 10.53
N PHE A 167 -12.36 -19.63 9.95
CA PHE A 167 -12.02 -20.84 9.18
C PHE A 167 -12.31 -22.14 9.95
N TRP A 168 -11.87 -22.22 11.22
CA TRP A 168 -12.05 -23.43 12.04
C TRP A 168 -13.48 -23.68 12.53
N SER A 169 -14.32 -22.64 12.58
CA SER A 169 -15.73 -22.79 12.93
C SER A 169 -16.47 -23.58 11.85
N GLU A 170 -16.05 -23.48 10.59
CA GLU A 170 -16.63 -24.23 9.48
C GLU A 170 -16.07 -25.64 9.36
N THR A 171 -14.80 -25.85 9.73
CA THR A 171 -14.12 -27.15 9.60
C THR A 171 -14.57 -28.17 10.65
N ARG A 172 -15.07 -27.73 11.82
CA ARG A 172 -15.41 -28.64 12.92
C ARG A 172 -16.72 -29.41 12.77
N GLY A 173 -17.53 -29.14 11.75
CA GLY A 173 -18.78 -29.89 11.52
C GLY A 173 -19.84 -29.70 12.60
N ASP A 174 -19.59 -28.85 13.61
CA ASP A 174 -20.56 -28.43 14.61
C ASP A 174 -21.50 -27.38 13.98
N ARG A 175 -22.31 -27.84 13.03
CA ARG A 175 -23.47 -27.12 12.48
C ARG A 175 -24.59 -27.06 13.53
N GLU A 176 -24.34 -26.39 14.64
CA GLU A 176 -25.39 -25.91 15.56
C GLU A 176 -25.07 -24.51 16.11
N GLU A 177 -24.28 -23.71 15.41
CA GLU A 177 -24.42 -22.26 15.47
C GLU A 177 -25.18 -21.85 14.21
N HIS A 178 -26.44 -21.45 14.39
CA HIS A 178 -27.15 -20.72 13.36
C HIS A 178 -26.22 -19.59 12.92
N PRO A 179 -25.83 -19.49 11.64
CA PRO A 179 -25.07 -18.35 11.19
C PRO A 179 -25.88 -17.13 11.61
N GLU A 180 -25.27 -16.21 12.34
CA GLU A 180 -25.91 -14.92 12.58
C GLU A 180 -26.39 -14.45 11.21
N GLU A 181 -27.72 -14.36 11.05
CA GLU A 181 -28.37 -13.80 9.88
C GLU A 181 -28.10 -12.29 9.90
N GLY A 182 -26.83 -11.91 9.74
CA GLY A 182 -26.38 -10.59 9.36
C GLY A 182 -26.78 -10.36 7.92
N GLY A 183 -28.06 -10.07 7.71
CA GLY A 183 -28.77 -10.02 6.45
C GLY A 183 -28.00 -9.32 5.33
N MET A 184 -27.60 -10.10 4.34
CA MET A 184 -27.39 -9.58 3.00
C MET A 184 -28.71 -9.74 2.27
N THR A 185 -29.32 -8.62 1.88
CA THR A 185 -30.51 -8.69 1.04
C THR A 185 -30.13 -9.32 -0.30
N SER A 186 -31.06 -10.05 -0.91
CA SER A 186 -30.84 -10.67 -2.23
C SER A 186 -30.42 -9.65 -3.31
N GLU A 187 -30.69 -8.37 -3.10
CA GLU A 187 -30.34 -7.26 -4.00
C GLU A 187 -28.90 -6.75 -3.81
N ARG A 188 -28.30 -6.95 -2.63
CA ARG A 188 -26.98 -6.40 -2.28
C ARG A 188 -25.81 -7.22 -2.83
N LEU A 189 -25.98 -8.53 -3.03
CA LEU A 189 -24.91 -9.40 -3.54
C LEU A 189 -24.51 -9.06 -5.00
N PRO A 190 -25.45 -8.81 -5.94
CA PRO A 190 -25.11 -8.32 -7.27
C PRO A 190 -24.35 -6.98 -7.25
N GLU A 191 -24.74 -6.04 -6.39
CA GLU A 191 -24.06 -4.76 -6.23
C GLU A 191 -22.61 -4.93 -5.76
N LEU A 192 -22.41 -5.72 -4.70
CA LEU A 192 -21.08 -6.00 -4.17
C LEU A 192 -20.21 -6.78 -5.17
N THR A 193 -20.81 -7.66 -5.96
CA THR A 193 -20.09 -8.35 -7.05
C THR A 193 -19.60 -7.36 -8.11
N ASN A 194 -20.34 -6.28 -8.38
CA ASN A 194 -19.85 -5.21 -9.25
C ASN A 194 -18.71 -4.43 -8.58
N VAL A 195 -18.82 -4.13 -7.28
CA VAL A 195 -17.73 -3.51 -6.50
C VAL A 195 -16.45 -4.34 -6.59
N LEU A 196 -16.56 -5.67 -6.46
CA LEU A 196 -15.43 -6.60 -6.60
C LEU A 196 -14.80 -6.52 -7.99
N LYS A 197 -15.61 -6.54 -9.06
CA LYS A 197 -15.11 -6.43 -10.45
C LYS A 197 -14.45 -5.09 -10.75
N ASP A 198 -15.02 -4.00 -10.26
CA ASP A 198 -14.44 -2.66 -10.44
C ASP A 198 -13.13 -2.53 -9.67
N ALA A 199 -13.08 -3.09 -8.46
CA ALA A 199 -11.87 -3.14 -7.66
C ALA A 199 -10.78 -4.02 -8.32
N GLU A 200 -11.16 -5.16 -8.90
CA GLU A 200 -10.28 -6.04 -9.70
C GLU A 200 -9.63 -5.26 -10.84
N ARG A 201 -10.43 -4.58 -11.67
CA ARG A 201 -9.90 -3.73 -12.74
C ARG A 201 -8.95 -2.65 -12.19
N ARG A 202 -9.27 -2.04 -11.05
CA ARG A 202 -8.43 -1.03 -10.39
C ARG A 202 -7.07 -1.60 -9.97
N GLY A 203 -7.05 -2.79 -9.36
CA GLY A 203 -5.81 -3.47 -8.97
C GLY A 203 -4.94 -3.81 -10.18
N GLU A 204 -5.55 -4.29 -11.26
CA GLU A 204 -4.85 -4.57 -12.52
C GLU A 204 -4.20 -3.30 -13.11
N LEU A 205 -4.95 -2.21 -13.17
CA LEU A 205 -4.48 -0.94 -13.73
C LEU A 205 -3.33 -0.35 -12.90
N LEU A 206 -3.38 -0.46 -11.58
CA LEU A 206 -2.31 0.03 -10.71
C LEU A 206 -0.99 -0.68 -11.01
N VAL A 207 -1.04 -2.01 -11.15
CA VAL A 207 0.14 -2.80 -11.49
C VAL A 207 0.58 -2.54 -12.92
N ALA A 208 -0.33 -2.33 -13.87
CA ALA A 208 0.04 -1.98 -15.24
C ALA A 208 0.86 -0.67 -15.31
N GLY A 209 0.55 0.30 -14.44
CA GLY A 209 1.30 1.55 -14.31
C GLY A 209 2.59 1.47 -13.51
N ALA A 210 2.83 0.36 -12.79
CA ALA A 210 3.98 0.24 -11.89
C ALA A 210 5.31 0.04 -12.64
N GLN A 211 6.38 0.63 -12.11
CA GLN A 211 7.74 0.31 -12.52
C GLN A 211 8.16 -1.01 -11.88
N PHE A 212 8.71 -1.93 -12.66
CA PHE A 212 9.21 -3.21 -12.16
C PHE A 212 10.73 -3.24 -12.19
N SER A 213 11.36 -3.50 -11.04
CA SER A 213 12.80 -3.71 -10.92
C SER A 213 13.06 -5.07 -10.28
N ARG A 214 13.99 -5.83 -10.86
CA ARG A 214 14.48 -7.07 -10.24
C ARG A 214 15.36 -6.71 -9.05
N ALA A 215 15.23 -7.45 -7.96
CA ALA A 215 16.22 -7.37 -6.89
C ALA A 215 17.51 -8.04 -7.38
N SER A 216 18.65 -7.37 -7.18
CA SER A 216 19.94 -7.98 -7.48
C SER A 216 20.14 -9.22 -6.60
N PRO A 217 20.57 -10.36 -7.16
CA PRO A 217 21.11 -11.44 -6.36
C PRO A 217 22.36 -10.91 -5.65
N TRP A 218 22.36 -10.97 -4.32
CA TRP A 218 23.51 -10.62 -3.49
C TRP A 218 24.62 -11.66 -3.65
#